data_AF-A0A838U5C1-F1
#
_entry.id   AF-A0A838U5C1-F1
#
_cell.length_a   1.000
_cell.length_b   1.000
_cell.length_c   1.000
_cell.angle_alpha   90.00
_cell.angle_beta   90.00
_cell.angle_gamma   90.00
#
_symmetry.space_group_name_H-M   'P 1'
#
loop_
_entity.id
_entity.type
_entity.pdbx_description
1 polymer ?
#
loop_
_entity_poly.entity_id
_entity_poly.type
_entity_poly.pdbx_seq_one_letter_code
_entity_poly.pdbx_strand_id
1 'polypeptide(L)' 'MDEVSLTSREAILYSALINMAVGFVLGLIPFFFGYFNKEMKLGTIAILISTLGGAALGIFISIPAAVIFT' A
#
# COMPACT_ATOMS: atom_id res chain seq x y z
N MET A 1 -17.33 5.45 -24.03
CA MET A 1 -16.45 5.26 -22.86
C MET A 1 -17.37 5.54 -21.68
N ASP A 2 -17.80 4.49 -20.97
CA ASP A 2 -18.67 4.68 -19.81
C ASP A 2 -17.86 5.39 -18.73
N GLU A 3 -18.34 6.55 -18.28
CA GLU A 3 -17.73 7.28 -17.17
C GLU A 3 -17.84 6.41 -15.92
N VAL A 4 -16.73 5.79 -15.54
CA VAL A 4 -16.62 5.07 -14.26
C VAL A 4 -16.64 6.13 -13.17
N SER A 5 -17.84 6.58 -12.81
CA SER A 5 -18.07 7.49 -11.70
C SER A 5 -17.91 6.68 -10.42
N LEU A 6 -16.69 6.63 -9.90
CA LEU A 6 -16.35 5.93 -8.67
C LEU A 6 -17.01 6.66 -7.50
N THR A 7 -17.76 5.93 -6.70
CA THR A 7 -18.24 6.43 -5.41
C THR A 7 -17.03 6.76 -4.54
N SER A 8 -17.06 7.82 -3.72
CA SER A 8 -15.92 8.24 -2.88
C SER A 8 -15.35 7.10 -2.02
N ARG A 9 -16.20 6.14 -1.63
CA ARG A 9 -15.80 4.92 -0.91
C ARG A 9 -14.94 3.97 -1.77
N GLU A 10 -15.26 3.83 -3.04
CA GLU A 10 -14.52 3.00 -4.00
C GLU A 10 -13.17 3.62 -4.32
N ALA A 11 -13.10 4.95 -4.47
CA ALA A 11 -11.85 5.67 -4.67
C ALA A 11 -10.87 5.47 -3.49
N ILE A 12 -11.35 5.56 -2.25
CA ILE A 12 -10.54 5.31 -1.05
C ILE A 12 -10.07 3.85 -1.01
N LEU A 13 -10.96 2.91 -1.29
CA LEU A 13 -10.64 1.48 -1.32
C LEU A 13 -9.58 1.15 -2.37
N TYR A 14 -9.74 1.64 -3.60
CA TYR A 14 -8.77 1.40 -4.66
C TYR A 14 -7.42 2.02 -4.37
N SER A 15 -7.40 3.25 -3.85
CA SER A 15 -6.14 3.89 -3.47
C SER A 15 -5.44 3.12 -2.35
N ALA A 16 -6.16 2.68 -1.32
CA ALA A 16 -5.58 1.86 -0.26
C ALA A 16 -5.01 0.54 -0.81
N LEU A 17 -5.73 -0.13 -1.73
CA LEU A 17 -5.31 -1.39 -2.34
C LEU A 17 -4.06 -1.23 -3.21
N ILE A 18 -4.01 -0.17 -4.03
CA ILE A 18 -2.86 0.14 -4.88
C ILE A 18 -1.63 0.42 -4.01
N ASN A 19 -1.77 1.27 -3.00
CA ASN A 19 -0.65 1.61 -2.12
C ASN A 19 -0.21 0.43 -1.25
N MET A 20 -1.14 -0.47 -0.87
CA MET A 20 -0.81 -1.73 -0.20
C MET A 20 -0.01 -2.65 -1.12
N ALA A 21 -0.39 -2.77 -2.39
CA ALA A 21 0.34 -3.56 -3.38
C ALA A 21 1.76 -3.00 -3.63
N VAL A 22 1.89 -1.66 -3.73
CA VAL A 22 3.20 -1.00 -3.84
C VAL A 22 4.04 -1.26 -2.60
N GLY A 23 3.46 -1.10 -1.40
CA GLY A 23 4.13 -1.40 -0.13
C GLY A 23 4.62 -2.85 -0.05
N PHE A 24 3.81 -3.80 -0.49
CA PHE A 24 4.18 -5.22 -0.57
C PHE A 24 5.35 -5.45 -1.54
N VAL A 25 5.30 -4.90 -2.75
CA VAL A 25 6.37 -5.04 -3.76
C VAL A 25 7.69 -4.45 -3.24
N LEU A 26 7.64 -3.29 -2.60
CA LEU A 26 8.82 -2.69 -1.97
C LEU A 26 9.32 -3.53 -0.78
N GLY A 27 8.41 -4.12 -0.01
CA GLY A 27 8.70 -5.03 1.09
C GLY A 27 9.39 -6.33 0.68
N LEU A 28 9.16 -6.81 -0.55
CA LEU A 28 9.83 -8.01 -1.06
C LEU A 28 11.36 -7.86 -1.04
N ILE A 29 11.89 -6.65 -1.24
CA ILE A 29 13.34 -6.39 -1.26
C ILE A 29 14.01 -6.79 0.08
N PRO A 30 13.63 -6.20 1.23
CA PRO A 30 14.19 -6.61 2.53
C PRO A 30 13.81 -8.04 2.91
N PHE A 31 12.69 -8.58 2.45
CA PHE A 31 12.33 -9.98 2.66
C PHE A 31 13.30 -10.94 1.95
N PHE A 32 13.61 -10.70 0.68
CA PHE A 32 14.61 -11.47 -0.04
C PHE A 32 15.99 -11.33 0.60
N PHE A 33 16.38 -10.13 1.06
CA PHE A 33 17.61 -9.94 1.84
C PHE A 33 17.62 -10.77 3.13
N GLY A 34 16.53 -10.75 3.90
CA GLY A 34 16.37 -11.58 5.10
C GLY A 34 16.43 -13.08 4.79
N TYR A 35 15.87 -13.50 3.64
CA TYR A 35 15.94 -14.88 3.17
C TYR A 35 17.38 -15.32 2.89
N PHE A 36 18.15 -14.52 2.13
CA PHE A 36 19.55 -14.83 1.82
C PHE A 36 20.46 -14.80 3.06
N ASN A 37 20.17 -13.95 4.03
CA ASN A 37 20.96 -13.81 5.26
C ASN A 37 20.52 -14.76 6.40
N LYS A 38 19.55 -15.66 6.15
CA LYS A 38 18.92 -16.55 7.17
C LYS A 38 18.21 -15.79 8.31
N GLU A 39 17.93 -14.50 8.13
CA GLU A 39 17.21 -13.63 9.05
C GLU A 39 15.73 -13.49 8.65
N MET A 40 15.07 -14.62 8.48
CA MET A 40 13.68 -14.70 7.98
C MET A 40 12.68 -13.91 8.82
N LYS A 41 12.89 -13.83 10.15
CA LYS A 41 12.03 -13.04 11.05
C LYS A 41 12.06 -11.55 10.69
N LEU A 42 13.24 -11.02 10.41
CA LEU A 42 13.41 -9.61 10.06
C LEU A 42 12.81 -9.32 8.68
N GLY A 43 13.01 -10.23 7.72
CA GLY A 43 12.40 -10.14 6.39
C GLY A 43 10.87 -10.13 6.43
N THR A 44 10.24 -11.03 7.20
CA THR A 44 8.77 -11.10 7.32
C THR A 44 8.20 -9.85 8.00
N ILE A 45 8.87 -9.35 9.04
CA ILE A 45 8.47 -8.11 9.70
C ILE A 45 8.58 -6.92 8.73
N ALA A 46 9.64 -6.87 7.92
CA ALA A 46 9.81 -5.83 6.92
C ALA A 46 8.69 -5.84 5.86
N ILE A 47 8.28 -7.01 5.35
CA ILE A 47 7.12 -7.13 4.45
C ILE A 47 5.83 -6.64 5.12
N LEU A 48 5.59 -7.05 6.36
CA LEU A 48 4.36 -6.67 7.06
C LEU A 48 4.30 -5.16 7.27
N ILE A 49 5.39 -4.54 7.74
CA ILE A 49 5.45 -3.10 8.01
C ILE A 49 5.32 -2.30 6.70
N SER A 50 6.01 -2.71 5.64
CA SER A 50 5.94 -2.01 4.35
C SER A 50 4.57 -2.13 3.68
N THR A 51 3.92 -3.29 3.78
CA THR A 51 2.56 -3.52 3.25
C THR A 51 1.53 -2.69 4.04
N LEU A 52 1.56 -2.74 5.37
CA LEU A 52 0.66 -1.98 6.23
C LEU A 52 0.92 -0.48 6.17
N GLY A 53 2.19 -0.07 6.10
CA GLY A 53 2.62 1.32 5.94
C GLY A 53 2.19 1.89 4.59
N GLY A 54 2.31 1.12 3.51
CA GLY A 54 1.79 1.48 2.20
C GLY A 54 0.28 1.71 2.22
N ALA A 55 -0.48 0.79 2.82
CA ALA A 55 -1.93 0.95 2.97
C ALA A 55 -2.31 2.21 3.78
N ALA A 56 -1.63 2.44 4.91
CA ALA A 56 -1.89 3.59 5.78
C ALA A 56 -1.56 4.92 5.10
N LEU A 57 -0.41 5.02 4.42
CA LEU A 57 -0.02 6.19 3.65
C LEU A 57 -0.98 6.45 2.49
N GLY A 58 -1.42 5.38 1.81
CA GLY A 58 -2.42 5.48 0.75
C GLY A 58 -3.71 6.14 1.24
N ILE A 59 -4.24 5.71 2.38
CA ILE A 59 -5.44 6.31 2.99
C ILE A 59 -5.17 7.78 3.39
N PHE A 60 -4.02 8.06 4.00
CA PHE A 60 -3.64 9.41 4.43
C PHE A 60 -3.52 10.41 3.29
N ILE A 61 -3.06 9.98 2.11
CA ILE A 61 -2.97 10.85 0.92
C ILE A 61 -4.34 10.99 0.24
N SER A 62 -5.15 9.94 0.28
CA SER A 62 -6.45 9.90 -0.42
C SER A 62 -7.52 10.77 0.22
N ILE A 63 -7.55 10.87 1.56
CA ILE A 63 -8.57 11.66 2.26
C ILE A 63 -8.43 13.16 1.93
N PRO A 64 -7.24 13.80 2.06
CA PRO A 64 -7.05 15.18 1.65
C PRO A 64 -7.27 15.40 0.15
N ALA A 65 -6.82 14.47 -0.71
CA ALA A 65 -7.05 14.56 -2.14
C ALA A 65 -8.55 14.58 -2.47
N ALA A 66 -9.35 13.72 -1.83
CA ALA A 66 -10.80 13.74 -1.99
C ALA A 66 -11.43 15.08 -1.56
N VAL A 67 -10.93 15.72 -0.49
CA VAL A 67 -11.42 17.03 -0.02
C VAL A 67 -10.99 18.18 -0.93
N ILE A 68 -9.81 18.12 -1.54
CA ILE A 68 -9.31 19.19 -2.43
C ILE A 68 -9.97 19.12 -3.83
N PHE A 69 -10.26 17.91 -4.31
CA PHE A 69 -10.74 17.68 -5.68
C PHE A 69 -12.25 17.39 -5.78
N THR A 70 -13.00 17.45 -4.67
CA THR A 70 -14.48 17.49 -4.63
C THR A 70 -14.95 18.91 -4.36
#